data_AF-A0A7Y5M8F3-F1
#
_entry.id   AF-A0A7Y5M8F3-F1
#
_cell.length_a   1.000
_cell.length_b   1.000
_cell.length_c   1.000
_cell.angle_alpha   90.00
_cell.angle_beta   90.00
_cell.angle_gamma   90.00
#
_symmetry.space_group_name_H-M   'P 1'
#
loop_
_entity.id
_entity.type
_entity.pdbx_description
1 polymer ?
#
loop_
_entity_poly.entity_id
_entity_poly.type
_entity_poly.pdbx_seq_one_letter_code
_entity_poly.pdbx_strand_id
1 'polypeptide(L)' 'MELKTARLTLLIDPAKKRAFEQLCAQQDITPSQVVRRLIRDYLATHNVAYGPGDGDAQST' A
#
# COMPACT_ATOMS: atom_id res chain seq x y z
N MET A 1 -10.41 -17.02 7.69
CA MET A 1 -10.59 -15.99 6.65
C MET A 1 -9.34 -16.02 5.80
N GLU A 2 -9.48 -16.50 4.56
CA GLU A 2 -8.36 -16.61 3.62
C GLU A 2 -7.83 -15.21 3.33
N LEU A 3 -6.62 -14.93 3.81
CA LEU A 3 -5.88 -13.73 3.44
C LEU A 3 -5.61 -13.80 1.93
N LYS A 4 -6.47 -13.16 1.13
CA LYS A 4 -6.28 -12.92 -0.31
C LYS A 4 -5.10 -11.96 -0.52
N THR A 5 -3.89 -12.40 -0.18
CA THR A 5 -2.67 -11.62 -0.34
C THR A 5 -2.13 -11.83 -1.75
N ALA A 6 -2.29 -10.83 -2.61
CA ALA A 6 -1.58 -10.75 -3.88
C ALA A 6 -0.19 -10.12 -3.67
N ARG A 7 0.84 -10.68 -4.32
CA ARG A 7 2.20 -10.12 -4.28
C ARG A 7 2.38 -9.12 -5.42
N LEU A 8 2.61 -7.85 -5.08
CA LEU A 8 3.00 -6.82 -6.04
C LEU A 8 4.53 -6.75 -6.12
N THR A 9 5.09 -7.00 -7.29
CA THR A 9 6.52 -6.80 -7.57
C THR A 9 6.68 -5.57 -8.44
N LEU A 10 7.43 -4.57 -7.97
CA LEU A 10 7.72 -3.34 -8.69
C LEU A 10 9.23 -3.18 -8.86
N LEU A 11 9.67 -2.87 -10.07
CA LEU A 11 11.05 -2.47 -10.33
C LEU A 11 11.16 -0.96 -10.09
N ILE A 12 12.02 -0.58 -9.15
CA ILE A 12 12.34 0.82 -8.86
C ILE A 12 13.84 1.01 -8.89
N ASP A 13 14.25 2.24 -9.23
CA ASP A 13 15.64 2.65 -9.16
C ASP A 13 16.21 2.48 -7.73
N PRO A 14 17.44 1.98 -7.56
CA PRO A 14 18.02 1.72 -6.24
C PRO A 14 18.20 2.99 -5.39
N ALA A 15 18.47 4.16 -6.00
CA ALA A 15 18.58 5.41 -5.25
C ALA A 15 17.21 5.84 -4.71
N LYS A 16 16.16 5.72 -5.54
CA LYS A 16 14.77 5.97 -5.09
C LYS A 16 14.34 5.00 -3.99
N LYS A 17 14.68 3.71 -4.10
CA LYS A 17 14.41 2.71 -3.06
C LYS A 17 14.99 3.14 -1.72
N ARG A 18 16.28 3.51 -1.69
CA ARG A 18 16.96 3.93 -0.45
C ARG A 18 16.33 5.18 0.14
N ALA A 19 16.04 6.19 -0.69
CA ALA A 19 15.38 7.41 -0.22
C ALA A 19 14.00 7.11 0.38
N PHE A 20 13.22 6.24 -0.26
CA PHE A 20 11.91 5.83 0.23
C PHE A 20 11.99 5.04 1.53
N GLU A 21 12.93 4.10 1.65
CA GLU A 21 13.16 3.33 2.88
C GLU A 21 13.60 4.24 4.04
N GLN A 22 14.47 5.22 3.78
CA GLN A 22 14.89 6.20 4.79
C GLN A 22 13.74 7.11 5.23
N LEU A 23 12.90 7.55 4.29
CA LEU A 23 11.71 8.35 4.61
C LEU A 23 10.69 7.56 5.43
N CYS A 24 10.51 6.28 5.11
CA CYS A 24 9.65 5.37 5.86
C CYS A 24 10.20 5.11 7.27
N ALA A 25 11.51 4.87 7.40
CA ALA A 25 12.17 4.66 8.69
C ALA A 25 12.06 5.87 9.62
N GLN A 26 12.15 7.09 9.09
CA GLN A 26 11.97 8.32 9.89
C GLN A 26 10.56 8.48 10.46
N GLN A 27 9.56 7.85 9.84
CA GLN A 27 8.16 7.94 10.23
C GLN A 27 7.67 6.68 10.97
N ASP A 28 8.56 5.74 11.28
CA ASP A 28 8.25 4.45 11.90
C ASP A 28 7.22 3.61 11.11
N ILE A 29 7.18 3.80 9.79
CA ILE A 29 6.27 3.07 8.88
C ILE A 29 7.08 2.16 7.95
N THR A 30 6.48 1.05 7.53
CA THR A 30 7.11 0.18 6.52
C THR A 30 6.73 0.63 5.11
N PRO A 31 7.63 0.49 4.12
CA PRO A 31 7.35 0.87 2.74
C PRO A 31 6.10 0.18 2.17
N SER A 32 5.84 -1.07 2.56
CA SER A 32 4.64 -1.83 2.17
C SER A 32 3.34 -1.17 2.66
N GLN A 33 3.33 -0.55 3.84
CA GLN A 33 2.15 0.15 4.37
C GLN A 33 1.87 1.42 3.57
N VAL A 34 2.92 2.18 3.24
CA VAL A 34 2.80 3.37 2.41
C VAL A 34 2.28 3.03 1.02
N VAL A 35 2.83 1.99 0.37
CA VAL A 35 2.38 1.56 -0.96
C VAL A 35 0.92 1.11 -0.93
N ARG A 36 0.47 0.37 0.10
CA ARG A 36 -0.93 -0.01 0.26
C ARG A 36 -1.85 1.20 0.42
N ARG A 37 -1.46 2.19 1.22
CA ARG A 37 -2.23 3.43 1.39
C ARG A 37 -2.30 4.20 0.06
N LEU A 38 -1.18 4.30 -0.63
CA LEU A 38 -1.07 4.99 -1.92
C LEU A 38 -1.96 4.34 -2.98
N ILE A 39 -2.00 3.00 -3.05
CA ILE A 39 -2.91 2.29 -3.97
C ILE A 39 -4.38 2.62 -3.66
N ARG A 40 -4.78 2.56 -2.39
CA ARG A 40 -6.16 2.87 -1.99
C ARG A 40 -6.54 4.32 -2.31
N ASP A 41 -5.67 5.26 -1.98
CA ASP A 41 -5.88 6.69 -2.21
C ASP A 41 -5.95 7.02 -3.71
N TYR A 42 -5.08 6.37 -4.50
CA TYR A 42 -5.07 6.51 -5.95
C TYR A 42 -6.37 5.95 -6.57
N LEU A 43 -6.82 4.76 -6.16
CA LEU A 43 -8.10 4.19 -6.62
C LEU A 43 -9.28 5.10 -6.25
N ALA A 44 -9.30 5.64 -5.03
CA ALA A 44 -10.32 6.57 -4.57
C ALA A 44 -10.34 7.87 -5.39
N THR A 45 -9.16 8.45 -5.65
CA THR A 45 -9.01 9.66 -6.47
C THR A 45 -9.51 9.47 -7.90
N HIS A 46 -9.27 8.28 -8.48
CA HIS A 46 -9.73 7.93 -9.82
C HIS A 46 -11.17 7.40 -9.88
N ASN A 47 -11.92 7.44 -8.76
CA ASN A 47 -13.29 6.93 -8.65
C ASN A 47 -13.45 5.47 -9.11
N VAL A 48 -12.39 4.67 -8.96
CA VAL A 48 -12.40 3.26 -9.32
C VAL A 48 -12.97 2.48 -8.14
N ALA A 49 -14.22 2.03 -8.30
CA ALA A 49 -14.83 1.11 -7.34
C ALA A 49 -14.12 -0.25 -7.43
N TYR A 50 -13.31 -0.59 -6.43
CA TYR A 50 -12.82 -1.95 -6.22
C TYR A 50 -13.68 -2.61 -5.15
N GLY A 51 -14.32 -3.73 -5.50
CA GLY A 51 -15.13 -4.50 -4.55
C GLY A 51 -14.22 -5.19 -3.53
N PRO A 52 -14.56 -5.17 -2.22
CA PRO A 52 -13.81 -5.91 -1.23
C PRO A 52 -14.00 -7.40 -1.51
N GLY A 53 -12.97 -8.03 -2.07
CA GLY A 53 -12.75 -9.44 -1.84
C GLY A 53 -12.27 -9.62 -0.40
N ASP A 54 -13.19 -9.52 0.56
CA ASP A 54 -13.09 -9.87 1.98
C ASP A 54 -12.25 -8.93 2.89
N GLY A 55 -12.96 -8.19 3.74
CA GLY A 55 -12.49 -7.80 5.09
C GLY A 55 -11.52 -6.61 5.21
N ASP A 56 -12.05 -5.40 5.37
CA ASP A 56 -11.75 -4.67 6.60
C ASP A 56 -12.96 -3.83 7.00
N ALA A 57 -13.48 -4.18 8.16
CA ALA A 57 -14.65 -3.60 8.77
C ALA A 57 -14.37 -2.15 9.14
N GLN A 58 -15.26 -1.26 8.71
CA GLN A 58 -15.64 -0.17 9.60
C GLN A 58 -16.33 -0.82 10.82
N SER A 59 -15.69 -0.82 11.99
CA SER A 59 -16.41 -0.70 13.27
C SER A 59 -15.46 -0.59 14.48
N THR A 60 -15.67 0.53 15.18
CA THR A 60 -15.35 0.90 16.58
C THR A 60 -13.94 1.29 16.98
#